data_AF-A0A943D2Z0-F1
#
_entry.id   AF-A0A943D2Z0-F1
#
_cell.length_a   1.000
_cell.length_b   1.000
_cell.length_c   1.000
_cell.angle_alpha   90.00
_cell.angle_beta   90.00
_cell.angle_gamma   90.00
#
_symmetry.space_group_name_H-M   'P 1'
#
loop_
_entity.id
_entity.type
_entity.pdbx_description
1 polymer ?
#
loop_
_entity_poly.entity_id
_entity_poly.type
_entity_poly.pdbx_seq_one_letter_code
_entity_poly.pdbx_strand_id
1 'polypeptide(L)' 'MEIEKGKIQEVWNYDHNKIVKYKQVIKNNTLNEVTEIETENLNELISEVRKQLYEWNKIV' A
#
# COMPACT_ATOMS: atom_id res chain seq x y z
N MET A 1 -9.41 14.71 -4.92
CA MET A 1 -8.72 13.57 -5.54
C MET A 1 -9.50 12.30 -5.25
N GLU A 2 -9.66 11.44 -6.24
CA GLU A 2 -10.39 10.19 -6.11
C GLU A 2 -9.39 9.03 -5.93
N ILE A 3 -9.30 8.54 -4.70
CA ILE A 3 -8.32 7.52 -4.30
C ILE A 3 -9.06 6.31 -3.76
N GLU A 4 -8.72 5.13 -4.27
CA GLU A 4 -9.19 3.84 -3.77
C GLU A 4 -8.03 3.11 -3.07
N LYS A 5 -8.32 2.51 -1.92
CA LYS A 5 -7.35 1.70 -1.18
C LYS A 5 -7.86 0.28 -1.07
N GLY A 6 -7.10 -0.67 -1.58
CA GLY A 6 -7.34 -2.10 -1.39
C GLY A 6 -7.16 -2.49 0.07
N LYS A 7 -7.62 -3.70 0.41
CA LYS A 7 -7.35 -4.29 1.73
C LYS A 7 -5.85 -4.53 1.90
N ILE A 8 -5.35 -4.34 3.11
CA ILE A 8 -4.01 -4.82 3.47
C ILE A 8 -4.06 -6.34 3.45
N GLN A 9 -3.14 -6.96 2.72
CA GLN A 9 -2.99 -8.40 2.66
C GLN A 9 -1.74 -8.80 3.44
N GLU A 10 -1.90 -9.81 4.28
CA GLU A 10 -0.81 -10.43 5.02
C GLU A 10 -0.24 -11.58 4.20
N VAL A 11 1.06 -11.54 3.97
CA VAL A 11 1.81 -12.62 3.33
C VAL A 11 2.45 -13.44 4.43
N TRP A 12 2.03 -14.70 4.51
CA TRP A 12 2.53 -15.65 5.50
C TRP A 12 3.72 -16.41 4.93
N ASN A 13 4.62 -16.87 5.80
CA ASN A 13 5.61 -17.86 5.42
C ASN A 13 4.94 -19.18 5.01
N TYR A 14 5.72 -20.09 4.42
CA TYR A 14 5.23 -21.39 3.97
C TYR A 14 4.47 -22.18 5.06
N ASP A 15 4.98 -22.14 6.29
CA ASP A 15 4.39 -22.84 7.44
C ASP A 15 3.12 -22.17 8.00
N HIS A 16 2.70 -21.02 7.44
CA HIS A 16 1.52 -20.25 7.88
C HIS A 16 1.52 -19.89 9.38
N ASN A 17 2.70 -19.76 9.99
CA ASN A 17 2.84 -19.46 11.41
C ASN A 17 3.39 -18.06 11.68
N LYS A 18 3.88 -17.37 10.65
CA LYS A 18 4.44 -16.03 10.76
C LYS A 18 4.12 -15.20 9.52
N ILE A 19 3.63 -13.98 9.73
CA ILE A 19 3.52 -12.97 8.69
C ILE A 19 4.94 -12.49 8.36
N VAL A 20 5.32 -12.57 7.09
CA VAL A 20 6.63 -12.14 6.58
C VAL A 20 6.54 -10.79 5.87
N LYS A 21 5.38 -10.47 5.28
CA LYS A 21 5.17 -9.21 4.57
C LYS A 21 3.73 -8.74 4.65
N TYR A 22 3.53 -7.46 4.40
CA TYR A 22 2.25 -6.82 4.23
C TYR A 22 2.25 -6.12 2.88
N LYS A 23 1.13 -6.19 2.16
CA LYS A 23 0.97 -5.50 0.90
C LYS A 23 -0.36 -4.78 0.79
N GLN A 24 -0.38 -3.66 0.09
CA GLN A 24 -1.59 -2.90 -0.21
C GLN A 24 -1.52 -2.31 -1.61
N VAL A 25 -2.57 -2.50 -2.39
CA VAL A 25 -2.76 -1.82 -3.67
C VAL A 25 -3.53 -0.53 -3.41
N ILE A 26 -3.05 0.58 -3.94
CA ILE A 26 -3.74 1.88 -3.93
C ILE A 26 -3.86 2.40 -5.36
N LYS A 27 -4.98 3.04 -5.67
CA LYS A 27 -5.30 3.55 -7.00
C LYS A 27 -5.70 5.02 -6.91
N ASN A 28 -5.15 5.82 -7.82
CA ASN A 28 -5.50 7.21 -8.01
C ASN A 28 -6.24 7.35 -9.34
N ASN A 29 -7.57 7.51 -9.29
CA ASN A 29 -8.40 7.66 -10.48
C ASN A 29 -8.17 9.02 -11.15
N THR A 30 -7.76 10.05 -10.41
CA THR A 30 -7.46 11.39 -10.95
C THR A 30 -6.19 11.39 -11.79
N LEU A 31 -5.16 10.65 -11.39
CA LEU A 31 -3.89 10.52 -12.14
C LEU A 31 -3.85 9.28 -13.05
N ASN A 32 -4.87 8.43 -13.00
CA ASN A 32 -4.91 7.13 -13.68
C ASN A 32 -3.71 6.24 -13.32
N GLU A 33 -3.30 6.26 -12.04
CA GLU A 33 -2.17 5.49 -11.52
C GLU A 33 -2.63 4.39 -10.55
N VAL A 34 -1.92 3.26 -10.56
CA VAL A 34 -2.09 2.15 -9.63
C VAL A 34 -0.72 1.80 -9.06
N THR A 35 -0.63 1.68 -7.74
CA THR A 35 0.61 1.33 -7.04
C THR A 35 0.36 0.19 -6.07
N GLU A 36 1.19 -0.84 -6.13
CA GLU A 36 1.27 -1.88 -5.09
C GLU A 36 2.46 -1.56 -4.20
N ILE A 37 2.23 -1.51 -2.88
CA ILE A 37 3.26 -1.27 -1.88
C ILE A 37 3.39 -2.53 -1.03
N GLU A 38 4.61 -3.02 -0.89
CA GLU A 38 4.95 -4.21 -0.10
C GLU A 38 6.07 -3.87 0.89
N THR A 39 5.88 -4.26 2.15
CA THR A 39 6.88 -4.07 3.22
C THR A 39 6.90 -5.28 4.16
N GLU A 40 7.98 -5.47 4.92
CA GLU A 40 8.06 -6.54 5.93
C GLU A 40 7.33 -6.16 7.24
N ASN A 41 7.03 -4.87 7.42
CA ASN A 41 6.43 -4.32 8.63
C ASN A 41 5.14 -3.53 8.33
N LEU A 42 4.06 -3.78 9.07
CA LEU A 42 2.77 -3.10 8.89
C LEU A 42 2.84 -1.57 9.06
N ASN A 43 3.61 -1.08 10.04
CA ASN A 43 3.76 0.36 10.25
C ASN A 43 4.49 1.03 9.09
N GLU A 44 5.48 0.34 8.52
CA GLU A 44 6.20 0.78 7.33
C GLU A 44 5.26 0.83 6.12
N LEU A 45 4.40 -0.19 5.93
CA LEU A 45 3.38 -0.18 4.88
C LEU A 45 2.48 1.05 4.99
N ILE A 46 1.96 1.31 6.19
CA ILE A 46 1.09 2.46 6.45
C ILE A 46 1.83 3.77 6.17
N SER A 47 3.12 3.86 6.52
CA SER A 47 3.96 5.01 6.25
C SER A 47 4.17 5.25 4.75
N GLU A 48 4.56 4.23 4.00
CA GLU A 48 4.80 4.33 2.56
C GLU A 48 3.50 4.62 1.79
N VAL A 49 2.38 4.02 2.20
CA VAL A 49 1.06 4.38 1.66
C VAL A 49 0.78 5.86 1.89
N ARG A 50 0.98 6.40 3.10
CA ARG A 50 0.77 7.84 3.36
C ARG A 50 1.68 8.72 2.53
N LYS A 51 2.94 8.33 2.35
CA LYS A 51 3.91 9.02 1.52
C LYS A 51 3.48 9.07 0.06
N GLN A 52 3.03 7.94 -0.51
CA GLN A 52 2.53 7.90 -1.87
C GLN A 52 1.31 8.82 -2.07
N LEU A 53 0.37 8.81 -1.12
CA LEU A 53 -0.78 9.72 -1.17
C LEU A 53 -0.37 11.19 -1.11
N TYR A 54 0.65 11.51 -0.32
CA TYR A 54 1.19 12.86 -0.22
C TYR A 54 1.87 13.31 -1.52
N GLU A 55 2.66 12.43 -2.16
CA GLU A 55 3.25 12.74 -3.46
C GLU A 55 2.19 12.98 -4.53
N TRP A 56 1.14 12.15 -4.59
CA TRP A 56 0.01 12.41 -5.48
C TRP A 56 -0.68 13.74 -5.19
N ASN A 57 -0.87 14.09 -3.92
CA ASN A 57 -1.46 15.37 -3.52
C ASN A 57 -0.61 16.60 -3.89
N LYS A 58 0.69 16.46 -4.17
CA LYS A 58 1.51 17.59 -4.65
C LYS A 58 1.36 17.86 -6.14
N ILE A 59 0.93 16.87 -6.91
CA ILE A 59 0.81 16.94 -8.37
C ILE A 59 -0.48 17.69 -8.76
N VAL A 60 -1.50 17.62 -7.90
CA VAL A 60 -2.85 18.16 -8.13
C VAL A 60 -3.05 19.44 -7.33
#